data_AF-A0A1C3TLV6-F1
#
_entry.id   AF-A0A1C3TLV6-F1
#
_cell.length_a   1.000
_cell.length_b   1.000
_cell.length_c   1.000
_cell.angle_alpha   90.00
_cell.angle_beta   90.00
_cell.angle_gamma   90.00
#
_symmetry.space_group_name_H-M   'P 1'
#
loop_
_entity.id
_entity.type
_entity.pdbx_description
1 polymer ?
#
loop_
_entity_poly.entity_id
_entity_poly.type
_entity_poly.pdbx_seq_one_letter_code
_entity_poly.pdbx_strand_id
1 'polypeptide(L)'
;MSSTTPAAAQATDHTFASATGSGNAGPLKWNPADGSVSMEHTQSQSLARSGPLAHQLVCTQSVGASRRSADDKTEFGLEMEFRQGQQLDAASLSSTSQLGERARYNVTLPGDASAEAARAVNPFDPLTIPVNGSVRLDGHAFVRTSLETAFRSFASSSEHTDAAGVSYTAQRLDPCHVRVAIGPTEAIERIGMLGLKTPVAQAMLGRQDALGQASMHTATFDLRDRQAQAAYRDFLGSGQLPAQAPGVSDAQRIDTLSMSSQTRAKLGLGPLSLDLAGQRTSGENVRATQVDGSSTVTSKLQYADNVPLTLTRQFDAAGSEHVAARRYQLGFGKVDANQAQLLNAALARKDADDDAIAAGQGLTLNFSEAQMGALRQQYAQAAQARPFDREQAGAYARMSNQAFALDLARTLGNSPHGLSERLLHVAADADGAPSGAPTRIDADIDSPAAKAAAATRTAPTNAPSDPRDPTHPDHAMQRMIDARLTPADPQLATHLLLAARREGLTRIDHVLRNDAGRVFAVQGDPMSADKRTAYVDAQVATATPLQDSVRQLNALNAMAQQSAVAAAQETPAAAQRAPAR
;
A
#
# COMPACT_ATOMS: atom_id res chain seq x y z
N MET A 1 66.72 -4.85 35.83
CA MET A 1 65.71 -3.78 35.96
C MET A 1 65.20 -3.42 34.58
N SER A 2 64.00 -3.85 34.22
CA SER A 2 63.16 -3.28 33.16
C SER A 2 61.73 -3.72 33.49
N SER A 3 60.91 -2.74 33.83
CA SER A 3 59.61 -2.84 34.46
C SER A 3 58.48 -2.86 33.45
N THR A 4 57.51 -3.72 33.74
CA THR A 4 56.14 -3.84 33.21
C THR A 4 55.32 -2.55 33.36
N THR A 5 54.41 -2.27 32.40
CA THR A 5 52.99 -1.88 32.65
C THR A 5 52.16 -2.15 31.35
N PRO A 6 50.90 -2.65 31.44
CA PRO A 6 50.04 -3.03 30.32
C PRO A 6 49.12 -1.89 29.81
N ALA A 7 48.65 -2.01 28.56
CA ALA A 7 47.70 -1.09 27.94
C ALA A 7 46.24 -1.47 28.24
N ALA A 8 45.41 -0.43 28.45
CA ALA A 8 44.05 -0.48 28.97
C ALA A 8 43.00 -0.98 27.97
N ALA A 9 41.98 -1.64 28.54
CA ALA A 9 40.79 -2.16 27.89
C ALA A 9 39.88 -1.03 27.34
N GLN A 10 39.40 -1.19 26.11
CA GLN A 10 38.22 -0.49 25.60
C GLN A 10 37.01 -1.43 25.70
N ALA A 11 35.98 -0.96 26.39
CA ALA A 11 34.71 -1.66 26.56
C ALA A 11 33.89 -1.59 25.26
N THR A 12 33.64 -2.75 24.65
CA THR A 12 32.64 -2.93 23.59
C THR A 12 31.30 -3.24 24.22
N ASP A 13 30.30 -2.38 24.01
CA ASP A 13 28.90 -2.61 24.40
C ASP A 13 28.27 -3.63 23.42
N HIS A 14 27.76 -4.75 23.93
CA HIS A 14 27.30 -5.93 23.19
C HIS A 14 25.79 -5.90 22.89
N THR A 15 25.22 -4.74 22.58
CA THR A 15 23.81 -4.64 22.17
C THR A 15 23.72 -4.59 20.64
N PHE A 16 23.16 -5.67 20.05
CA PHE A 16 23.22 -6.10 18.64
C PHE A 16 24.47 -6.91 18.24
N ALA A 17 24.66 -8.06 18.88
CA ALA A 17 25.37 -9.15 18.22
C ALA A 17 24.50 -9.66 17.06
N SER A 18 25.01 -9.55 15.84
CA SER A 18 24.61 -10.39 14.73
C SER A 18 24.56 -11.84 15.20
N ALA A 19 23.43 -12.51 14.99
CA ALA A 19 23.35 -13.95 15.21
C ALA A 19 24.41 -14.60 14.30
N THR A 20 25.40 -15.25 14.91
CA THR A 20 26.40 -16.04 14.20
C THR A 20 25.74 -17.30 13.66
N GLY A 21 25.12 -17.20 12.49
CA GLY A 21 24.61 -18.34 11.74
C GLY A 21 25.74 -19.03 10.99
N SER A 22 25.94 -20.33 11.22
CA SER A 22 26.71 -21.18 10.31
C SER A 22 25.78 -21.66 9.19
N GLY A 23 26.03 -21.26 7.95
CA GLY A 23 25.30 -21.72 6.77
C GLY A 23 26.07 -22.80 6.02
N ASN A 24 25.39 -23.84 5.54
CA ASN A 24 25.97 -24.81 4.62
C ASN A 24 25.07 -24.96 3.39
N ALA A 25 25.65 -24.88 2.19
CA ALA A 25 24.92 -25.04 0.94
C ALA A 25 25.02 -26.50 0.46
N GLY A 26 23.87 -27.12 0.22
CA GLY A 26 23.74 -28.44 -0.39
C GLY A 26 23.84 -28.40 -1.92
N PRO A 27 23.94 -29.58 -2.58
CA PRO A 27 24.13 -29.68 -4.02
C PRO A 27 22.92 -29.16 -4.81
N LEU A 28 23.18 -28.57 -5.99
CA LEU A 28 22.13 -28.22 -6.96
C LEU A 28 21.49 -29.50 -7.53
N LYS A 29 20.16 -29.57 -7.47
CA LYS A 29 19.32 -30.63 -8.05
C LYS A 29 18.46 -30.03 -9.16
N TRP A 30 18.63 -30.52 -10.38
CA TRP A 30 17.82 -30.13 -11.53
C TRP A 30 16.72 -31.16 -11.79
N ASN A 31 15.47 -30.72 -11.87
CA ASN A 31 14.33 -31.54 -12.25
C ASN A 31 13.94 -31.26 -13.71
N PRO A 32 14.17 -32.21 -14.63
CA PRO A 32 13.89 -32.01 -16.05
C PRO A 32 12.39 -32.06 -16.42
N ALA A 33 11.50 -32.52 -15.52
CA ALA A 33 10.07 -32.65 -15.81
C ALA A 33 9.30 -31.33 -15.72
N ASP A 34 9.77 -30.39 -14.90
CA ASP A 34 9.16 -29.06 -14.68
C ASP A 34 10.15 -27.90 -14.94
N GLY A 35 11.39 -28.20 -15.33
CA GLY A 35 12.45 -27.21 -15.56
C GLY A 35 12.99 -26.58 -14.28
N SER A 36 12.69 -27.12 -13.11
CA SER A 36 13.07 -26.51 -11.83
C SER A 36 14.52 -26.85 -11.43
N VAL A 37 15.18 -25.86 -10.81
CA VAL A 37 16.49 -26.02 -10.17
C VAL A 37 16.28 -25.79 -8.67
N SER A 38 16.50 -26.82 -7.88
CA SER A 38 16.44 -26.76 -6.41
C SER A 38 17.85 -26.83 -5.83
N MET A 39 18.14 -26.02 -4.82
CA MET A 39 19.39 -26.05 -4.07
C MET A 39 19.01 -25.88 -2.61
N GLU A 40 19.55 -26.73 -1.75
CA GLU A 40 19.26 -26.75 -0.31
C GLU A 40 20.25 -25.81 0.41
N HIS A 41 19.77 -24.95 1.30
CA HIS A 41 20.62 -24.14 2.17
C HIS A 41 20.16 -24.28 3.60
N THR A 42 21.05 -24.72 4.50
CA THR A 42 20.74 -24.88 5.92
C THR A 42 21.37 -23.75 6.72
N GLN A 43 20.54 -22.95 7.41
CA GLN A 43 20.94 -21.90 8.33
C GLN A 43 20.37 -22.19 9.73
N SER A 44 21.21 -22.19 10.75
CA SER A 44 20.80 -22.42 12.14
C SER A 44 20.75 -21.12 12.94
N GLN A 45 19.64 -20.84 13.63
CA GLN A 45 19.45 -19.68 14.49
C GLN A 45 18.92 -20.10 15.87
N SER A 46 19.50 -19.59 16.95
CA SER A 46 19.01 -19.82 18.33
C SER A 46 17.86 -18.85 18.65
N LEU A 47 16.67 -19.34 19.02
CA LEU A 47 15.49 -18.48 19.22
C LEU A 47 15.27 -18.03 20.66
N ALA A 48 15.63 -18.83 21.68
CA ALA A 48 15.61 -18.45 23.10
C ALA A 48 16.18 -19.56 24.01
N ARG A 49 16.54 -19.21 25.26
CA ARG A 49 16.89 -20.14 26.35
C ARG A 49 15.83 -20.04 27.45
N SER A 50 15.22 -21.17 27.83
CA SER A 50 14.24 -21.25 28.92
C SER A 50 14.72 -22.30 29.94
N GLY A 51 15.29 -21.84 31.06
CA GLY A 51 15.90 -22.74 32.05
C GLY A 51 17.06 -23.57 31.47
N PRO A 52 17.18 -24.88 31.78
CA PRO A 52 18.24 -25.75 31.24
C PRO A 52 18.05 -26.11 29.75
N LEU A 53 16.99 -25.62 29.09
CA LEU A 53 16.65 -25.94 27.71
C LEU A 53 17.08 -24.80 26.77
N ALA A 54 17.89 -25.13 25.76
CA ALA A 54 18.19 -24.25 24.63
C ALA A 54 17.31 -24.62 23.43
N HIS A 55 16.58 -23.65 22.88
CA HIS A 55 15.78 -23.83 21.67
C HIS A 55 16.59 -23.36 20.46
N GLN A 56 16.99 -24.31 19.60
CA GLN A 56 17.63 -24.03 18.32
C GLN A 56 16.63 -24.25 17.18
N LEU A 57 16.46 -23.24 16.34
CA LEU A 57 15.72 -23.32 15.09
C LEU A 57 16.73 -23.54 13.96
N VAL A 58 16.73 -24.73 13.39
CA VAL A 58 17.48 -24.97 12.15
C VAL A 58 16.51 -24.78 11.00
N CYS A 59 16.75 -23.78 10.17
CA CYS A 59 15.98 -23.49 8.97
C CYS A 59 16.73 -24.08 7.76
N THR A 60 16.19 -25.13 7.15
CA THR A 60 16.69 -25.61 5.85
C THR A 60 15.77 -25.11 4.76
N GLN A 61 16.23 -24.13 3.98
CA GLN A 61 15.49 -23.56 2.87
C GLN A 61 15.78 -24.35 1.59
N SER A 62 14.74 -24.69 0.85
CA SER A 62 14.84 -25.20 -0.51
C SER A 62 13.93 -24.36 -1.41
N VAL A 63 14.45 -23.94 -2.56
CA VAL A 63 13.65 -23.22 -3.56
C VAL A 63 13.02 -24.25 -4.49
N GLY A 64 11.71 -24.47 -4.36
CA GLY A 64 10.88 -25.14 -5.35
C GLY A 64 10.34 -24.09 -6.32
N ALA A 65 10.85 -24.07 -7.55
CA ALA A 65 10.72 -22.94 -8.45
C ALA A 65 9.29 -22.72 -8.98
N SER A 66 8.58 -21.74 -8.42
CA SER A 66 7.65 -20.91 -9.19
C SER A 66 8.18 -19.48 -9.22
N ARG A 67 8.93 -19.12 -10.27
CA ARG A 67 9.30 -17.74 -10.56
C ARG A 67 8.22 -17.12 -11.42
N ARG A 68 7.65 -16.00 -10.99
CA ARG A 68 6.73 -15.20 -11.82
C ARG A 68 7.19 -13.75 -11.80
N SER A 69 7.41 -13.17 -12.97
CA SER A 69 7.77 -11.76 -13.10
C SER A 69 6.61 -10.99 -13.73
N ALA A 70 6.17 -9.93 -13.06
CA ALA A 70 5.12 -9.02 -13.51
C ALA A 70 5.33 -7.65 -12.85
N ASP A 71 5.04 -6.56 -13.57
CA ASP A 71 5.02 -5.19 -13.04
C ASP A 71 6.29 -4.78 -12.25
N ASP A 72 7.47 -5.04 -12.82
CA ASP A 72 8.78 -4.75 -12.21
C ASP A 72 9.00 -5.42 -10.84
N LYS A 73 8.38 -6.59 -10.64
CA LYS A 73 8.55 -7.45 -9.46
C LYS A 73 8.73 -8.90 -9.88
N THR A 74 9.43 -9.65 -9.04
CA THR A 74 9.64 -11.09 -9.20
C THR A 74 9.17 -11.83 -7.95
N GLU A 75 8.22 -12.75 -8.11
CA GLU A 75 7.68 -13.61 -7.07
C GLU A 75 8.37 -14.99 -7.09
N PHE A 76 8.70 -15.51 -5.91
CA PHE A 76 9.30 -16.83 -5.67
C PHE A 76 8.50 -17.60 -4.64
N GLY A 77 8.19 -18.87 -4.92
CA GLY A 77 7.76 -19.84 -3.92
C GLY A 77 8.96 -20.50 -3.25
N LEU A 78 9.01 -20.50 -1.92
CA LEU A 78 10.07 -21.13 -1.13
C LEU A 78 9.47 -22.13 -0.14
N GLU A 79 10.26 -23.15 0.19
CA GLU A 79 9.94 -24.11 1.22
C GLU A 79 11.04 -24.07 2.29
N MET A 80 10.65 -23.90 3.54
CA MET A 80 11.52 -23.93 4.71
C MET A 80 11.21 -25.15 5.56
N GLU A 81 12.23 -25.90 5.95
CA GLU A 81 12.12 -26.96 6.95
C GLU A 81 12.62 -26.42 8.29
N PHE A 82 11.75 -26.39 9.29
CA PHE A 82 12.10 -26.15 10.68
C PHE A 82 12.54 -27.45 11.33
N ARG A 83 13.74 -27.50 11.89
CA ARG A 83 14.14 -28.58 12.81
C ARG A 83 14.27 -28.00 14.21
N GLN A 84 13.45 -28.50 15.12
CA GLN A 84 13.54 -28.17 16.54
C GLN A 84 14.47 -29.18 17.23
N GLY A 85 15.62 -28.72 17.71
CA GLY A 85 16.52 -29.53 18.54
C GLY A 85 16.41 -29.15 20.01
N GLN A 86 16.21 -30.13 20.89
CA GLN A 86 16.44 -29.95 22.33
C GLN A 86 17.87 -30.36 22.65
N GLN A 87 18.70 -29.40 23.10
CA GLN A 87 19.99 -29.72 23.69
C GLN A 87 19.82 -29.82 25.21
N LEU A 88 19.83 -31.04 25.73
CA LEU A 88 19.87 -31.33 27.17
C LEU A 88 21.34 -31.38 27.60
N ASP A 89 21.79 -30.39 28.38
CA ASP A 89 23.07 -30.46 29.09
C ASP A 89 22.91 -31.39 30.31
N ALA A 90 22.83 -32.69 30.07
CA ALA A 90 22.99 -33.71 31.09
C ALA A 90 24.07 -34.68 30.61
N ALA A 91 25.13 -34.82 31.41
CA ALA A 91 26.24 -35.71 31.14
C ALA A 91 25.71 -37.11 30.77
N SER A 92 26.06 -37.58 29.56
CA SER A 92 25.79 -38.90 29.00
C SER A 92 24.33 -39.22 28.60
N LEU A 93 23.77 -38.57 27.58
CA LEU A 93 22.86 -39.19 26.58
C LEU A 93 22.40 -38.14 25.56
N SER A 94 23.07 -38.07 24.41
CA SER A 94 22.63 -37.26 23.26
C SER A 94 21.54 -38.00 22.48
N SER A 95 20.31 -37.97 22.97
CA SER A 95 19.15 -38.39 22.18
C SER A 95 18.56 -37.17 21.46
N THR A 96 18.91 -36.99 20.18
CA THR A 96 18.28 -35.98 19.32
C THR A 96 17.06 -36.60 18.66
N SER A 97 15.87 -36.40 19.24
CA SER A 97 14.63 -36.64 18.52
C SER A 97 14.48 -35.55 17.45
N GLN A 98 14.81 -35.87 16.19
CA GLN A 98 14.71 -34.96 15.06
C GLN A 98 13.29 -35.04 14.46
N LEU A 99 12.44 -34.05 14.73
CA LEU A 99 11.22 -33.82 13.96
C LEU A 99 11.48 -32.58 13.09
N GLY A 100 11.59 -32.79 11.77
CA GLY A 100 11.69 -31.73 10.77
C GLY A 100 10.31 -31.41 10.20
N GLU A 101 9.89 -30.16 10.24
CA GLU A 101 8.57 -29.68 9.82
C GLU A 101 8.70 -28.70 8.66
N ARG A 102 7.99 -28.93 7.55
CA ARG A 102 8.10 -28.12 6.32
C ARG A 102 6.99 -27.07 6.25
N ALA A 103 7.37 -25.82 6.06
CA ALA A 103 6.48 -24.69 5.77
C ALA A 103 6.79 -24.10 4.39
N ARG A 104 5.80 -23.49 3.76
CA ARG A 104 5.95 -22.83 2.45
C ARG A 104 5.61 -21.35 2.59
N TYR A 105 6.36 -20.52 1.87
CA TYR A 105 6.17 -19.07 1.88
C TYR A 105 6.49 -18.48 0.50
N ASN A 106 5.83 -17.38 0.17
CA ASN A 106 6.08 -16.65 -1.07
C ASN A 106 6.84 -15.36 -0.78
N VAL A 107 7.84 -15.06 -1.59
CA VAL A 107 8.62 -13.82 -1.52
C VAL A 107 8.43 -13.05 -2.81
N THR A 108 8.07 -11.78 -2.70
CA THR A 108 8.02 -10.84 -3.82
C THR A 108 9.15 -9.84 -3.68
N LEU A 109 10.01 -9.77 -4.69
CA LEU A 109 11.16 -8.87 -4.73
C LEU A 109 11.00 -7.82 -5.83
N PRO A 110 11.55 -6.61 -5.65
CA PRO A 110 11.57 -5.59 -6.71
C PRO A 110 12.52 -5.99 -7.85
N GLY A 111 12.17 -5.57 -9.06
CA GLY A 111 12.95 -5.78 -10.27
C GLY A 111 13.09 -7.24 -10.69
N ASP A 112 14.09 -7.48 -11.53
CA ASP A 112 14.48 -8.82 -11.97
C ASP A 112 15.41 -9.49 -10.96
N ALA A 113 14.84 -9.90 -9.82
CA ALA A 113 15.59 -10.49 -8.71
C ALA A 113 15.99 -11.96 -8.99
N SER A 114 17.07 -12.41 -8.38
CA SER A 114 17.54 -13.80 -8.49
C SER A 114 16.95 -14.72 -7.42
N ALA A 115 17.01 -16.03 -7.66
CA ALA A 115 16.59 -17.03 -6.67
C ALA A 115 17.46 -16.98 -5.41
N GLU A 116 18.75 -16.63 -5.52
CA GLU A 116 19.64 -16.43 -4.38
C GLU A 116 19.20 -15.26 -3.51
N ALA A 117 18.77 -14.14 -4.11
CA ALA A 117 18.23 -13.01 -3.37
C ALA A 117 16.95 -13.39 -2.61
N ALA A 118 16.08 -14.21 -3.23
CA ALA A 118 14.87 -14.70 -2.57
C ALA A 118 15.17 -15.65 -1.39
N ARG A 119 16.23 -16.47 -1.48
CA ARG A 119 16.68 -17.34 -0.38
C ARG A 119 17.17 -16.55 0.82
N ALA A 120 17.85 -15.44 0.60
CA ALA A 120 18.34 -14.62 1.70
C ALA A 120 17.21 -14.02 2.56
N VAL A 121 15.97 -14.05 2.08
CA VAL A 121 14.81 -13.50 2.79
C VAL A 121 14.27 -14.51 3.81
N ASN A 122 14.32 -14.09 5.07
CA ASN A 122 13.67 -14.76 6.19
C ASN A 122 12.31 -14.09 6.47
N PRO A 123 11.19 -14.83 6.42
CA PRO A 123 9.86 -14.28 6.67
C PRO A 123 9.67 -13.64 8.05
N PHE A 124 10.48 -14.00 9.04
CA PHE A 124 10.37 -13.51 10.41
C PHE A 124 11.42 -12.45 10.75
N ASP A 125 12.41 -12.22 9.87
CA ASP A 125 13.41 -11.17 10.06
C ASP A 125 13.16 -10.02 9.05
N PRO A 126 12.58 -8.90 9.49
CA PRO A 126 12.23 -7.79 8.61
C PRO A 126 13.43 -7.16 7.89
N LEU A 127 14.64 -7.29 8.46
CA LEU A 127 15.84 -6.70 7.89
C LEU A 127 16.38 -7.47 6.70
N THR A 128 15.99 -8.74 6.56
CA THR A 128 16.36 -9.60 5.42
C THR A 128 15.48 -9.35 4.19
N ILE A 129 14.30 -8.76 4.38
CA ILE A 129 13.40 -8.37 3.29
C ILE A 129 14.00 -7.13 2.61
N PRO A 130 14.20 -7.11 1.28
CA PRO A 130 14.64 -5.91 0.57
C PRO A 130 13.58 -4.80 0.63
N VAL A 131 13.99 -3.54 0.51
CA VAL A 131 13.05 -2.41 0.42
C VAL A 131 12.13 -2.61 -0.79
N ASN A 132 10.84 -2.33 -0.63
CA ASN A 132 9.75 -2.65 -1.56
C ASN A 132 9.51 -4.15 -1.80
N GLY A 133 10.22 -5.02 -1.09
CA GLY A 133 9.99 -6.46 -1.04
C GLY A 133 8.92 -6.84 -0.01
N SER A 134 8.32 -8.01 -0.20
CA SER A 134 7.35 -8.57 0.73
C SER A 134 7.46 -10.08 0.82
N VAL A 135 6.93 -10.62 1.92
CA VAL A 135 6.82 -12.04 2.18
C VAL A 135 5.41 -12.37 2.63
N ARG A 136 4.85 -13.46 2.13
CA ARG A 136 3.53 -13.98 2.51
C ARG A 136 3.63 -15.45 2.95
N LEU A 137 2.92 -15.78 4.02
CA LEU A 137 2.79 -17.12 4.57
C LEU A 137 1.30 -17.42 4.75
N ASP A 138 0.86 -18.62 4.34
CA ASP A 138 -0.53 -19.05 4.44
C ASP A 138 -0.69 -20.23 5.43
N GLY A 139 -1.81 -20.24 6.15
CA GLY A 139 -2.05 -21.01 7.39
C GLY A 139 -1.75 -22.51 7.35
N HIS A 140 -1.91 -23.15 6.19
CA HIS A 140 -1.60 -24.57 6.00
C HIS A 140 -0.11 -24.91 6.21
N ALA A 141 0.76 -23.89 6.31
CA ALA A 141 2.19 -24.02 6.55
C ALA A 141 2.59 -24.10 8.05
N PHE A 142 1.65 -24.01 9.01
CA PHE A 142 1.97 -23.71 10.43
C PHE A 142 1.68 -24.80 11.46
N VAL A 143 1.25 -25.99 11.07
CA VAL A 143 0.99 -27.07 12.03
C VAL A 143 2.30 -27.41 12.78
N ARG A 144 2.34 -27.16 14.11
CA ARG A 144 3.40 -27.51 15.09
C ARG A 144 4.64 -26.60 15.27
N THR A 145 4.64 -25.39 14.70
CA THR A 145 5.70 -24.38 14.96
C THR A 145 5.55 -23.62 16.29
N SER A 146 6.55 -22.83 16.73
CA SER A 146 6.42 -21.94 17.91
C SER A 146 5.35 -20.85 17.73
N LEU A 147 4.97 -20.57 16.48
CA LEU A 147 3.86 -19.69 16.14
C LEU A 147 2.50 -20.42 16.17
N GLU A 148 2.47 -21.74 16.36
CA GLU A 148 1.23 -22.52 16.42
C GLU A 148 0.28 -22.01 17.51
N THR A 149 0.79 -21.52 18.65
CA THR A 149 -0.03 -20.91 19.71
C THR A 149 -0.70 -19.60 19.25
N ALA A 150 0.07 -18.76 18.57
CA ALA A 150 -0.40 -17.53 17.92
C ALA A 150 -1.46 -17.84 16.84
N PHE A 151 -1.17 -18.79 15.94
CA PHE A 151 -2.04 -19.16 14.82
C PHE A 151 -3.28 -19.98 15.26
N ARG A 152 -3.19 -20.81 16.31
CA ARG A 152 -4.34 -21.54 16.88
C ARG A 152 -5.40 -20.59 17.44
N SER A 153 -5.01 -19.46 18.01
CA SER A 153 -5.95 -18.47 18.55
C SER A 153 -6.88 -17.88 17.47
N PHE A 154 -6.41 -17.80 16.22
CA PHE A 154 -7.20 -17.37 15.07
C PHE A 154 -7.94 -18.55 14.41
N ALA A 155 -7.30 -19.73 14.31
CA ALA A 155 -7.88 -20.92 13.70
C ALA A 155 -9.03 -21.55 14.50
N SER A 156 -9.08 -21.37 15.83
CA SER A 156 -10.21 -21.84 16.65
C SER A 156 -11.51 -21.06 16.43
N SER A 157 -11.47 -19.94 15.70
CA SER A 157 -12.65 -19.14 15.36
C SER A 157 -13.30 -19.52 14.02
N SER A 158 -12.60 -20.31 13.19
CA SER A 158 -13.04 -20.72 11.85
C SER A 158 -13.34 -22.22 11.83
N GLU A 159 -14.38 -22.65 12.56
CA GLU A 159 -15.01 -23.93 12.24
C GLU A 159 -15.74 -23.75 10.90
N HIS A 160 -15.17 -24.31 9.82
CA HIS A 160 -15.79 -24.83 8.58
C HIS A 160 -14.97 -24.50 7.32
N THR A 161 -14.80 -25.52 6.46
CA THR A 161 -14.31 -25.54 5.05
C THR A 161 -12.81 -25.69 4.73
N ASP A 162 -12.55 -26.39 3.62
CA ASP A 162 -11.24 -26.91 3.14
C ASP A 162 -10.18 -25.84 2.76
N ALA A 163 -10.55 -24.55 2.76
CA ALA A 163 -9.69 -23.43 2.32
C ALA A 163 -9.70 -22.23 3.31
N ALA A 164 -10.12 -22.47 4.55
CA ALA A 164 -9.95 -21.53 5.66
C ALA A 164 -8.52 -21.62 6.21
N GLY A 165 -7.85 -20.48 6.37
CA GLY A 165 -6.49 -20.38 6.88
C GLY A 165 -6.22 -19.03 7.54
N VAL A 166 -5.01 -18.86 8.07
CA VAL A 166 -4.51 -17.57 8.56
C VAL A 166 -3.40 -17.12 7.63
N SER A 167 -3.48 -15.92 7.07
CA SER A 167 -2.40 -15.36 6.26
C SER A 167 -1.56 -14.41 7.12
N TYR A 168 -0.26 -14.42 6.90
CA TYR A 168 0.69 -13.45 7.44
C TYR A 168 1.45 -12.84 6.28
N THR A 169 1.63 -11.53 6.30
CA THR A 169 2.42 -10.80 5.31
C THR A 169 3.30 -9.77 6.01
N ALA A 170 4.57 -9.72 5.63
CA ALA A 170 5.50 -8.66 6.02
C ALA A 170 6.02 -7.96 4.77
N GLN A 171 5.93 -6.63 4.74
CA GLN A 171 6.41 -5.80 3.64
C GLN A 171 7.36 -4.75 4.18
N ARG A 172 8.54 -4.64 3.57
CA ARG A 172 9.47 -3.56 3.89
C ARG A 172 9.19 -2.36 3.00
N LEU A 173 8.65 -1.30 3.61
CA LEU A 173 8.25 -0.08 2.89
C LEU A 173 9.48 0.74 2.52
N ASP A 174 10.42 0.86 3.45
CA ASP A 174 11.67 1.61 3.31
C ASP A 174 12.74 1.00 4.25
N PRO A 175 13.98 1.53 4.30
CA PRO A 175 15.03 0.95 5.13
C PRO A 175 14.66 0.80 6.61
N CYS A 176 13.76 1.64 7.12
CA CYS A 176 13.40 1.76 8.52
C CYS A 176 11.99 1.24 8.83
N HIS A 177 11.07 1.17 7.88
CA HIS A 177 9.68 0.80 8.17
C HIS A 177 9.28 -0.55 7.59
N VAL A 178 8.65 -1.37 8.42
CA VAL A 178 8.03 -2.64 8.00
C VAL A 178 6.57 -2.68 8.37
N ARG A 179 5.73 -2.96 7.39
CA ARG A 179 4.31 -3.19 7.58
C ARG A 179 4.03 -4.68 7.67
N VAL A 180 3.33 -5.08 8.72
CA VAL A 180 2.88 -6.44 8.94
C VAL A 180 1.37 -6.48 8.81
N ALA A 181 0.84 -7.53 8.18
CA ALA A 181 -0.56 -7.87 8.19
C ALA A 181 -0.75 -9.34 8.61
N ILE A 182 -1.69 -9.62 9.51
CA ILE A 182 -2.02 -10.98 9.94
C ILE A 182 -3.51 -11.15 10.16
N GLY A 183 -4.07 -12.29 9.78
CA GLY A 183 -5.45 -12.62 10.14
C GLY A 183 -6.07 -13.73 9.28
N PRO A 184 -7.30 -14.14 9.62
CA PRO A 184 -7.99 -15.20 8.91
C PRO A 184 -8.30 -14.81 7.45
N THR A 185 -8.21 -15.82 6.59
CA THR A 185 -8.55 -15.79 5.18
C THR A 185 -9.35 -17.03 4.84
N GLU A 186 -10.42 -16.86 4.10
CA GLU A 186 -11.28 -17.94 3.64
C GLU A 186 -11.54 -17.74 2.15
N ALA A 187 -11.43 -18.81 1.37
CA ALA A 187 -11.75 -18.78 -0.04
C ALA A 187 -12.65 -19.96 -0.40
N ILE A 188 -13.79 -19.67 -1.03
CA ILE A 188 -14.71 -20.66 -1.55
C ILE A 188 -14.69 -20.53 -3.06
N GLU A 189 -14.17 -21.54 -3.74
CA GLU A 189 -14.29 -21.67 -5.20
C GLU A 189 -15.32 -22.75 -5.55
N ARG A 190 -16.24 -22.43 -6.45
CA ARG A 190 -17.25 -23.34 -6.97
C ARG A 190 -17.19 -23.37 -8.48
N ILE A 191 -16.93 -24.54 -9.05
CA ILE A 191 -16.95 -24.76 -10.50
C ILE A 191 -18.15 -25.64 -10.84
N GLY A 192 -19.14 -25.07 -11.52
CA GLY A 192 -20.31 -25.79 -12.04
C GLY A 192 -20.23 -25.87 -13.56
N MET A 193 -19.86 -27.04 -14.09
CA MET A 193 -19.73 -27.28 -15.53
C MET A 193 -20.71 -28.37 -15.96
N LEU A 194 -21.47 -28.11 -17.01
CA LEU A 194 -22.39 -29.04 -17.65
C LEU A 194 -21.81 -29.44 -19.00
N GLY A 195 -21.76 -30.72 -19.31
CA GLY A 195 -21.11 -31.15 -20.53
C GLY A 195 -21.15 -32.64 -20.78
N LEU A 196 -20.80 -33.01 -22.01
CA LEU A 196 -20.62 -34.38 -22.44
C LEU A 196 -19.14 -34.73 -22.32
N LYS A 197 -18.85 -35.78 -21.55
CA LYS A 197 -17.51 -36.34 -21.42
C LYS A 197 -17.53 -37.80 -21.87
N THR A 198 -16.71 -38.11 -22.85
CA THR A 198 -16.43 -39.46 -23.37
C THR A 198 -14.93 -39.74 -23.21
N PRO A 199 -14.47 -41.00 -23.39
CA PRO A 199 -13.04 -41.32 -23.31
C PRO A 199 -12.16 -40.60 -24.33
N VAL A 200 -12.73 -40.19 -25.47
CA VAL A 200 -11.99 -39.60 -26.61
C VAL A 200 -12.33 -38.13 -26.84
N ALA A 201 -13.40 -37.61 -26.24
CA ALA A 201 -13.86 -36.24 -26.43
C ALA A 201 -14.55 -35.70 -25.17
N GLN A 202 -14.27 -34.44 -24.82
CA GLN A 202 -14.95 -33.70 -23.77
C GLN A 202 -15.41 -32.33 -24.30
N ALA A 203 -16.63 -31.95 -23.96
CA ALA A 203 -17.14 -30.60 -24.18
C ALA A 203 -17.96 -30.21 -22.95
N MET A 204 -17.42 -29.29 -22.14
CA MET A 204 -18.04 -28.81 -20.92
C MET A 204 -18.18 -27.29 -20.99
N LEU A 205 -19.36 -26.77 -20.68
CA LEU A 205 -19.64 -25.35 -20.56
C LEU A 205 -20.19 -25.08 -19.17
N GLY A 206 -19.74 -24.01 -18.54
CA GLY A 206 -20.25 -23.68 -17.22
C GLY A 206 -19.69 -22.40 -16.67
N ARG A 207 -19.76 -22.30 -15.35
CA ARG A 207 -19.37 -21.11 -14.61
C ARG A 207 -18.48 -21.47 -13.43
N GLN A 208 -17.45 -20.66 -13.23
CA GLN A 208 -16.61 -20.65 -12.06
C GLN A 208 -16.97 -19.42 -11.21
N ASP A 209 -17.41 -19.66 -9.99
CA ASP A 209 -17.69 -18.63 -8.99
C ASP A 209 -16.59 -18.73 -7.91
N ALA A 210 -16.06 -17.60 -7.47
CA ALA A 210 -15.11 -17.52 -6.35
C ALA A 210 -15.56 -16.44 -5.37
N LEU A 211 -15.54 -16.77 -4.09
CA LEU A 211 -15.83 -15.87 -2.97
C LEU A 211 -14.64 -15.94 -2.01
N GLY A 212 -13.92 -14.83 -1.84
CA GLY A 212 -12.82 -14.72 -0.90
C GLY A 212 -13.16 -13.72 0.19
N GLN A 213 -12.92 -14.08 1.44
CA GLN A 213 -13.04 -13.20 2.60
C GLN A 213 -11.71 -13.17 3.34
N ALA A 214 -11.30 -12.00 3.80
CA ALA A 214 -10.13 -11.84 4.64
C ALA A 214 -10.39 -10.79 5.71
N SER A 215 -9.89 -11.01 6.92
CA SER A 215 -9.91 -10.02 7.99
C SER A 215 -8.51 -9.91 8.57
N MET A 216 -7.79 -8.86 8.20
CA MET A 216 -6.39 -8.68 8.52
C MET A 216 -6.22 -7.54 9.51
N HIS A 217 -5.45 -7.76 10.56
CA HIS A 217 -4.91 -6.67 11.37
C HIS A 217 -3.58 -6.26 10.78
N THR A 218 -3.32 -4.97 10.64
CA THR A 218 -2.06 -4.44 10.13
C THR A 218 -1.47 -3.42 11.09
N ALA A 219 -0.15 -3.32 11.09
CA ALA A 219 0.61 -2.27 11.77
C ALA A 219 1.95 -2.03 11.05
N THR A 220 2.45 -0.80 11.12
CA THR A 220 3.76 -0.39 10.60
C THR A 220 4.73 -0.17 11.76
N PHE A 221 5.87 -0.85 11.78
CA PHE A 221 6.91 -0.76 12.80
C PHE A 221 8.10 0.07 12.28
N ASP A 222 8.54 1.07 13.05
CA ASP A 222 9.80 1.78 12.82
C ASP A 222 10.96 1.01 13.46
N LEU A 223 11.74 0.33 12.62
CA LEU A 223 12.89 -0.48 13.01
C LEU A 223 14.04 0.33 13.62
N ARG A 224 14.00 1.67 13.67
CA ARG A 224 14.98 2.47 14.41
C ARG A 224 14.68 2.52 15.90
N ASP A 225 13.42 2.35 16.28
CA ASP A 225 12.98 2.41 17.67
C ASP A 225 13.14 1.03 18.33
N ARG A 226 13.89 0.98 19.44
CA ARG A 226 14.05 -0.26 20.22
C ARG A 226 12.72 -0.77 20.77
N GLN A 227 11.76 0.12 21.05
CA GLN A 227 10.44 -0.26 21.53
C GLN A 227 9.62 -0.91 20.42
N ALA A 228 9.66 -0.39 19.20
CA ALA A 228 9.01 -1.00 18.04
C ALA A 228 9.64 -2.37 17.68
N GLN A 229 10.97 -2.49 17.77
CA GLN A 229 11.65 -3.77 17.60
C GLN A 229 11.24 -4.80 18.67
N ALA A 230 11.12 -4.38 19.93
CA ALA A 230 10.60 -5.23 21.00
C ALA A 230 9.16 -5.65 20.74
N ALA A 231 8.30 -4.70 20.35
CA ALA A 231 6.91 -4.96 20.00
C ALA A 231 6.78 -5.92 18.80
N TYR A 232 7.67 -5.81 17.81
CA TYR A 232 7.72 -6.75 16.68
C TYR A 232 8.11 -8.16 17.14
N ARG A 233 9.10 -8.30 18.04
CA ARG A 233 9.48 -9.60 18.62
C ARG A 233 8.35 -10.20 19.46
N ASP A 234 7.67 -9.37 20.25
CA ASP A 234 6.54 -9.81 21.06
C ASP A 234 5.37 -10.24 20.16
N PHE A 235 5.14 -9.55 19.05
CA PHE A 235 4.23 -9.97 17.99
C PHE A 235 4.62 -11.33 17.40
N LEU A 236 5.90 -11.57 17.09
CA LEU A 236 6.35 -12.89 16.60
C LEU A 236 6.15 -14.01 17.64
N GLY A 237 6.18 -13.69 18.93
CA GLY A 237 5.90 -14.68 19.98
C GLY A 237 4.41 -14.93 20.23
N SER A 238 3.59 -13.88 20.12
CA SER A 238 2.18 -13.89 20.54
C SER A 238 1.17 -13.98 19.39
N GLY A 239 1.57 -13.60 18.17
CA GLY A 239 0.70 -13.42 17.02
C GLY A 239 -0.19 -12.18 17.07
N GLN A 240 -0.11 -11.39 18.14
CA GLN A 240 -0.97 -10.23 18.36
C GLN A 240 -0.22 -8.96 17.97
N LEU A 241 -0.81 -8.17 17.08
CA LEU A 241 -0.29 -6.86 16.75
C LEU A 241 -0.62 -5.86 17.87
N PRO A 242 0.33 -4.99 18.26
CA PRO A 242 0.07 -3.96 19.23
C PRO A 242 -0.91 -2.93 18.67
N ALA A 243 -1.98 -2.63 19.43
CA ALA A 243 -2.96 -1.63 19.04
C ALA A 243 -2.37 -0.19 19.08
N GLN A 244 -1.54 0.08 20.09
CA GLN A 244 -0.75 1.31 20.23
C GLN A 244 0.56 0.99 20.96
N ALA A 245 1.69 1.33 20.35
CA ALA A 245 3.01 1.26 20.96
C ALA A 245 3.91 2.34 20.34
N PRO A 246 4.87 2.91 21.09
CA PRO A 246 5.84 3.83 20.51
C PRO A 246 6.61 3.19 19.35
N GLY A 247 6.77 3.97 18.27
CA GLY A 247 7.38 3.49 17.02
C GLY A 247 6.48 2.52 16.22
N VAL A 248 5.22 2.33 16.61
CA VAL A 248 4.21 1.60 15.82
C VAL A 248 3.12 2.55 15.34
N SER A 249 2.85 2.55 14.04
CA SER A 249 1.85 3.37 13.37
C SER A 249 0.95 2.53 12.44
N ASP A 250 -0.01 3.17 11.76
CA ASP A 250 -0.93 2.54 10.81
C ASP A 250 -1.63 1.27 11.35
N ALA A 251 -1.88 1.22 12.66
CA ALA A 251 -2.64 0.15 13.27
C ALA A 251 -4.09 0.23 12.77
N GLN A 252 -4.53 -0.76 12.00
CA GLN A 252 -5.89 -0.80 11.47
C GLN A 252 -6.32 -2.24 11.18
N ARG A 253 -7.64 -2.43 11.08
CA ARG A 253 -8.24 -3.67 10.63
C ARG A 253 -8.69 -3.52 9.18
N ILE A 254 -8.33 -4.46 8.33
CA ILE A 254 -8.68 -4.51 6.92
C ILE A 254 -9.56 -5.73 6.69
N ASP A 255 -10.85 -5.51 6.48
CA ASP A 255 -11.79 -6.54 6.06
C ASP A 255 -11.95 -6.47 4.53
N THR A 256 -11.63 -7.57 3.85
CA THR A 256 -11.75 -7.70 2.40
C THR A 256 -12.80 -8.75 2.06
N LEU A 257 -13.73 -8.39 1.19
CA LEU A 257 -14.68 -9.30 0.56
C LEU A 257 -14.49 -9.21 -0.95
N SER A 258 -14.07 -10.32 -1.56
CA SER A 258 -13.85 -10.45 -2.99
C SER A 258 -14.81 -11.47 -3.57
N MET A 259 -15.38 -11.15 -4.72
CA MET A 259 -16.33 -11.99 -5.44
C MET A 259 -15.94 -11.98 -6.90
N SER A 260 -15.93 -13.13 -7.55
CA SER A 260 -15.82 -13.20 -9.00
C SER A 260 -16.66 -14.33 -9.57
N SER A 261 -17.14 -14.12 -10.78
CA SER A 261 -17.89 -15.09 -11.54
C SER A 261 -17.43 -15.02 -12.99
N GLN A 262 -17.06 -16.16 -13.56
CA GLN A 262 -16.54 -16.27 -14.91
C GLN A 262 -17.14 -17.45 -15.65
N THR A 263 -17.55 -17.24 -16.89
CA THR A 263 -17.99 -18.34 -17.77
C THR A 263 -16.75 -19.08 -18.28
N ARG A 264 -16.77 -20.42 -18.31
CA ARG A 264 -15.68 -21.25 -18.86
C ARG A 264 -16.21 -22.31 -19.80
N ALA A 265 -15.45 -22.60 -20.84
CA ALA A 265 -15.70 -23.71 -21.76
C ALA A 265 -14.45 -24.58 -21.88
N LYS A 266 -14.55 -25.86 -21.51
CA LYS A 266 -13.48 -26.85 -21.62
C LYS A 266 -13.79 -27.80 -22.77
N LEU A 267 -12.94 -27.78 -23.79
CA LEU A 267 -12.97 -28.71 -24.92
C LEU A 267 -11.80 -29.68 -24.79
N GLY A 268 -11.95 -30.90 -25.28
CA GLY A 268 -10.83 -31.82 -25.40
C GLY A 268 -11.10 -32.97 -26.33
N LEU A 269 -10.04 -33.45 -26.96
CA LEU A 269 -10.01 -34.53 -27.93
C LEU A 269 -8.76 -35.38 -27.67
N GLY A 270 -8.94 -36.58 -27.11
CA GLY A 270 -7.84 -37.43 -26.64
C GLY A 270 -6.96 -36.71 -25.60
N PRO A 271 -5.63 -36.61 -25.81
CA PRO A 271 -4.72 -35.91 -24.89
C PRO A 271 -4.78 -34.38 -25.01
N LEU A 272 -5.46 -33.83 -26.02
CA LEU A 272 -5.54 -32.40 -26.24
C LEU A 272 -6.70 -31.81 -25.43
N SER A 273 -6.45 -30.74 -24.68
CA SER A 273 -7.49 -29.99 -23.96
C SER A 273 -7.32 -28.49 -24.16
N LEU A 274 -8.43 -27.78 -24.29
CA LEU A 274 -8.51 -26.33 -24.42
C LEU A 274 -9.47 -25.80 -23.36
N ASP A 275 -9.03 -24.85 -22.53
CA ASP A 275 -9.88 -24.13 -21.56
C ASP A 275 -10.04 -22.69 -22.05
N LEU A 276 -11.27 -22.33 -22.41
CA LEU A 276 -11.64 -21.01 -22.90
C LEU A 276 -12.34 -20.26 -21.77
N ALA A 277 -11.74 -19.14 -21.37
CA ALA A 277 -12.32 -18.24 -20.39
C ALA A 277 -13.18 -17.19 -21.10
N GLY A 278 -14.46 -17.10 -20.71
CA GLY A 278 -15.38 -16.08 -21.17
C GLY A 278 -15.43 -14.87 -20.24
N GLN A 279 -16.54 -14.14 -20.33
CA GLN A 279 -16.79 -12.91 -19.59
C GLN A 279 -16.66 -13.12 -18.07
N ARG A 280 -15.95 -12.20 -17.42
CA ARG A 280 -15.72 -12.18 -15.97
C ARG A 280 -16.37 -10.97 -15.36
N THR A 281 -17.14 -11.18 -14.28
CA THR A 281 -17.57 -10.12 -13.39
C THR A 281 -16.88 -10.30 -12.06
N SER A 282 -16.38 -9.23 -11.46
CA SER A 282 -15.80 -9.25 -10.13
C SER A 282 -16.14 -8.02 -9.33
N GLY A 283 -16.26 -8.21 -8.02
CA GLY A 283 -16.38 -7.15 -7.04
C GLY A 283 -15.39 -7.37 -5.91
N GLU A 284 -14.77 -6.32 -5.44
CA GLU A 284 -13.92 -6.32 -4.26
C GLU A 284 -14.38 -5.19 -3.35
N ASN A 285 -14.51 -5.46 -2.06
CA ASN A 285 -14.87 -4.48 -1.06
C ASN A 285 -13.84 -4.56 0.06
N VAL A 286 -13.07 -3.49 0.23
CA VAL A 286 -12.02 -3.38 1.25
C VAL A 286 -12.46 -2.31 2.24
N ARG A 287 -12.67 -2.71 3.49
CA ARG A 287 -12.92 -1.80 4.61
C ARG A 287 -11.66 -1.72 5.47
N ALA A 288 -11.06 -0.55 5.54
CA ALA A 288 -9.97 -0.24 6.46
C ALA A 288 -10.55 0.55 7.65
N THR A 289 -10.58 -0.07 8.83
CA THR A 289 -11.08 0.50 10.08
C THR A 289 -9.89 0.92 10.96
N GLN A 290 -9.82 2.20 11.28
CA GLN A 290 -8.78 2.80 12.10
C GLN A 290 -9.00 2.48 13.60
N VAL A 291 -8.00 2.73 14.44
CA VAL A 291 -8.09 2.51 15.91
C VAL A 291 -9.18 3.37 16.56
N ASP A 292 -9.46 4.55 16.01
CA ASP A 292 -10.52 5.45 16.49
C ASP A 292 -11.94 4.99 16.10
N GLY A 293 -12.06 3.90 15.33
CA GLY A 293 -13.32 3.35 14.85
C GLY A 293 -13.81 3.95 13.52
N SER A 294 -13.18 5.02 13.03
CA SER A 294 -13.45 5.52 11.68
C SER A 294 -13.08 4.46 10.64
N SER A 295 -13.71 4.51 9.46
CA SER A 295 -13.38 3.55 8.41
C SER A 295 -13.47 4.12 7.00
N THR A 296 -12.58 3.65 6.14
CA THR A 296 -12.64 3.88 4.69
C THR A 296 -13.04 2.59 3.99
N VAL A 297 -14.06 2.67 3.13
CA VAL A 297 -14.55 1.54 2.34
C VAL A 297 -14.26 1.81 0.87
N THR A 298 -13.47 0.94 0.25
CA THR A 298 -13.17 0.97 -1.18
C THR A 298 -13.83 -0.21 -1.86
N SER A 299 -14.82 0.05 -2.71
CA SER A 299 -15.49 -0.94 -3.55
C SER A 299 -14.95 -0.86 -4.98
N LYS A 300 -14.28 -1.91 -5.47
CA LYS A 300 -13.90 -2.04 -6.88
C LYS A 300 -14.87 -2.99 -7.57
N LEU A 301 -15.34 -2.60 -8.75
CA LEU A 301 -16.31 -3.35 -9.52
C LEU A 301 -15.86 -3.41 -10.98
N GLN A 302 -15.86 -4.63 -11.52
CA GLN A 302 -15.55 -4.92 -12.91
C GLN A 302 -16.67 -5.80 -13.47
N TYR A 303 -17.39 -5.31 -14.47
CA TYR A 303 -18.45 -6.06 -15.14
C TYR A 303 -18.00 -6.41 -16.55
N ALA A 304 -17.77 -7.69 -16.85
CA ALA A 304 -17.31 -8.10 -18.19
C ALA A 304 -16.06 -7.28 -18.60
N ASP A 305 -16.06 -6.75 -19.82
CA ASP A 305 -15.01 -5.86 -20.34
C ASP A 305 -15.37 -4.35 -20.23
N ASN A 306 -16.33 -3.99 -19.36
CA ASN A 306 -16.68 -2.58 -19.10
C ASN A 306 -15.53 -1.83 -18.41
N VAL A 307 -15.63 -0.50 -18.36
CA VAL A 307 -14.70 0.32 -17.57
C VAL A 307 -14.87 0.02 -16.07
N PRO A 308 -13.79 -0.35 -15.32
CA PRO A 308 -13.84 -0.59 -13.89
C PRO A 308 -14.28 0.66 -13.12
N LEU A 309 -15.14 0.46 -12.11
CA LEU A 309 -15.53 1.47 -11.15
C LEU A 309 -14.85 1.21 -9.81
N THR A 310 -14.19 2.23 -9.26
CA THR A 310 -13.75 2.27 -7.86
C THR A 310 -14.57 3.32 -7.11
N LEU A 311 -15.24 2.92 -6.04
CA LEU A 311 -16.00 3.79 -5.15
C LEU A 311 -15.34 3.81 -3.77
N THR A 312 -14.85 4.98 -3.35
CA THR A 312 -14.30 5.20 -2.01
C THR A 312 -15.29 5.98 -1.16
N ARG A 313 -15.57 5.46 0.03
CA ARG A 313 -16.48 6.03 1.03
C ARG A 313 -15.77 6.13 2.37
N GLN A 314 -16.10 7.15 3.16
CA GLN A 314 -15.52 7.37 4.48
C GLN A 314 -16.64 7.43 5.52
N PHE A 315 -16.42 6.78 6.65
CA PHE A 315 -17.35 6.71 7.77
C PHE A 315 -16.64 7.18 9.04
N ASP A 316 -17.35 7.94 9.86
CA ASP A 316 -16.89 8.24 11.22
C ASP A 316 -17.01 7.03 12.14
N ALA A 317 -16.53 7.20 13.38
CA ALA A 317 -16.57 6.16 14.41
C ALA A 317 -18.00 5.73 14.83
N ALA A 318 -19.01 6.58 14.56
CA ALA A 318 -20.42 6.26 14.82
C ALA A 318 -21.06 5.50 13.64
N GLY A 319 -20.32 5.30 12.54
CA GLY A 319 -20.80 4.65 11.33
C GLY A 319 -21.59 5.56 10.38
N SER A 320 -21.59 6.88 10.62
CA SER A 320 -22.21 7.84 9.71
C SER A 320 -21.26 8.14 8.54
N GLU A 321 -21.81 8.20 7.33
CA GLU A 321 -21.01 8.41 6.13
C GLU A 321 -20.73 9.90 5.86
N HIS A 322 -19.48 10.24 5.58
CA HIS A 322 -19.09 11.53 5.03
C HIS A 322 -19.37 11.56 3.53
N VAL A 323 -20.63 11.77 3.16
CA VAL A 323 -21.11 11.72 1.76
C VAL A 323 -20.30 12.65 0.83
N ALA A 324 -19.92 13.84 1.28
CA ALA A 324 -19.12 14.78 0.49
C ALA A 324 -17.69 14.27 0.18
N ALA A 325 -17.18 13.34 0.99
CA ALA A 325 -15.89 12.69 0.79
C ALA A 325 -15.96 11.48 -0.16
N ARG A 326 -17.15 11.08 -0.64
CA ARG A 326 -17.29 10.02 -1.64
C ARG A 326 -16.53 10.36 -2.90
N ARG A 327 -15.81 9.36 -3.44
CA ARG A 327 -15.08 9.48 -4.71
C ARG A 327 -15.43 8.31 -5.61
N TYR A 328 -15.66 8.62 -6.88
CA TYR A 328 -15.94 7.65 -7.94
C TYR A 328 -14.82 7.73 -8.96
N GLN A 329 -14.21 6.59 -9.29
CA GLN A 329 -13.12 6.52 -10.26
C GLN A 329 -13.47 5.53 -11.36
N LEU A 330 -13.38 5.96 -12.61
CA LEU A 330 -13.61 5.14 -13.80
C LEU A 330 -12.28 4.97 -14.53
N GLY A 331 -11.71 3.77 -14.50
CA GLY A 331 -10.35 3.49 -14.96
C GLY A 331 -10.31 2.97 -16.40
N PHE A 332 -9.94 3.83 -17.36
CA PHE A 332 -9.87 3.45 -18.78
C PHE A 332 -8.59 2.68 -19.13
N GLY A 333 -7.59 2.68 -18.25
CA GLY A 333 -6.28 2.11 -18.57
C GLY A 333 -5.62 2.90 -19.69
N LYS A 334 -4.93 2.22 -20.62
CA LYS A 334 -4.35 2.88 -21.80
C LYS A 334 -5.44 3.16 -22.83
N VAL A 335 -5.73 4.43 -23.07
CA VAL A 335 -6.73 4.84 -24.07
C VAL A 335 -6.17 4.77 -25.49
N ASP A 336 -6.99 4.41 -26.47
CA ASP A 336 -6.60 4.51 -27.89
C ASP A 336 -6.95 5.88 -28.50
N ALA A 337 -6.62 6.07 -29.78
CA ALA A 337 -6.84 7.33 -30.48
C ALA A 337 -8.33 7.72 -30.58
N ASN A 338 -9.23 6.75 -30.76
CA ASN A 338 -10.66 7.02 -30.87
C ASN A 338 -11.24 7.39 -29.49
N GLN A 339 -10.89 6.63 -28.45
CA GLN A 339 -11.28 6.95 -27.07
C GLN A 339 -10.78 8.32 -26.63
N ALA A 340 -9.52 8.65 -26.94
CA ALA A 340 -8.95 9.95 -26.65
C ALA A 340 -9.75 11.08 -27.30
N GLN A 341 -10.11 10.95 -28.59
CA GLN A 341 -10.94 11.93 -29.31
C GLN A 341 -12.33 12.09 -28.68
N LEU A 342 -13.03 10.97 -28.43
CA LEU A 342 -14.36 10.98 -27.81
C LEU A 342 -14.34 11.64 -26.43
N LEU A 343 -13.33 11.34 -25.62
CA LEU A 343 -13.18 11.87 -24.27
C LEU A 343 -12.77 13.35 -24.27
N ASN A 344 -11.87 13.77 -25.17
CA ASN A 344 -11.53 15.19 -25.31
C ASN A 344 -12.76 16.01 -25.70
N ALA A 345 -13.58 15.51 -26.63
CA ALA A 345 -14.84 16.15 -27.01
C ALA A 345 -15.85 16.21 -25.85
N ALA A 346 -16.08 15.10 -25.14
CA ALA A 346 -17.02 15.04 -24.02
C ALA A 346 -16.63 15.94 -22.84
N LEU A 347 -15.32 16.07 -22.57
CA LEU A 347 -14.77 16.89 -21.50
C LEU A 347 -14.49 18.33 -21.96
N ALA A 348 -14.88 18.69 -23.19
CA ALA A 348 -14.62 19.98 -23.84
C ALA A 348 -13.15 20.43 -23.76
N ARG A 349 -12.22 19.48 -23.90
CA ARG A 349 -10.78 19.73 -24.01
C ARG A 349 -10.44 20.08 -25.45
N LYS A 350 -9.66 21.14 -25.67
CA LYS A 350 -9.23 21.55 -27.00
C LYS A 350 -8.06 20.70 -27.45
N ASP A 351 -8.09 20.26 -28.71
CA ASP A 351 -7.05 19.42 -29.32
C ASP A 351 -5.64 20.05 -29.38
N ALA A 352 -5.50 21.34 -29.05
CA ALA A 352 -4.27 22.11 -29.18
C ALA A 352 -3.59 22.48 -27.85
N ASP A 353 -4.16 22.11 -26.70
CA ASP A 353 -3.59 22.39 -25.38
C ASP A 353 -2.77 21.18 -24.87
N ASP A 354 -1.71 21.43 -24.09
CA ASP A 354 -0.92 20.41 -23.35
C ASP A 354 -1.76 19.53 -22.38
N ASP A 355 -3.05 19.83 -22.25
CA ASP A 355 -4.05 19.14 -21.43
C ASP A 355 -4.85 18.08 -22.20
N ALA A 356 -4.68 17.95 -23.52
CA ALA A 356 -5.41 16.95 -24.31
C ALA A 356 -5.03 15.52 -23.89
N ILE A 357 -6.03 14.63 -23.86
CA ILE A 357 -5.80 13.20 -23.64
C ILE A 357 -5.18 12.64 -24.92
N ALA A 358 -4.01 12.00 -24.79
CA ALA A 358 -3.31 11.39 -25.92
C ALA A 358 -3.52 9.86 -25.97
N ALA A 359 -3.41 9.28 -27.16
CA ALA A 359 -3.42 7.83 -27.34
C ALA A 359 -2.23 7.17 -26.60
N GLY A 360 -2.46 6.01 -26.01
CA GLY A 360 -1.51 5.25 -25.19
C GLY A 360 -1.41 5.73 -23.74
N GLN A 361 -2.07 6.83 -23.36
CA GLN A 361 -2.04 7.40 -22.02
C GLN A 361 -2.88 6.57 -21.04
N GLY A 362 -2.32 6.31 -19.85
CA GLY A 362 -3.07 5.77 -18.73
C GLY A 362 -4.06 6.81 -18.20
N LEU A 363 -5.36 6.52 -18.22
CA LEU A 363 -6.41 7.45 -17.86
C LEU A 363 -7.36 6.90 -16.79
N THR A 364 -7.60 7.72 -15.77
CA THR A 364 -8.68 7.51 -14.80
C THR A 364 -9.48 8.81 -14.68
N LEU A 365 -10.80 8.72 -14.85
CA LEU A 365 -11.71 9.83 -14.57
C LEU A 365 -12.16 9.75 -13.12
N ASN A 366 -12.04 10.85 -12.39
CA ASN A 366 -12.42 10.99 -11.00
C ASN A 366 -13.59 11.95 -10.87
N PHE A 367 -14.57 11.57 -10.06
CA PHE A 367 -15.73 12.39 -9.73
C PHE A 367 -15.86 12.49 -8.22
N SER A 368 -16.03 13.71 -7.73
CA SER A 368 -16.61 13.98 -6.42
C SER A 368 -18.11 13.65 -6.41
N GLU A 369 -18.72 13.63 -5.22
CA GLU A 369 -20.17 13.47 -5.08
C GLU A 369 -20.98 14.53 -5.86
N ALA A 370 -20.51 15.78 -5.85
CA ALA A 370 -21.17 16.88 -6.58
C ALA A 370 -21.07 16.68 -8.11
N GLN A 371 -19.89 16.34 -8.61
CA GLN A 371 -19.67 16.07 -10.04
C GLN A 371 -20.45 14.85 -10.53
N MET A 372 -20.53 13.78 -9.74
CA MET A 372 -21.35 12.62 -10.08
C MET A 372 -22.84 12.98 -10.11
N GLY A 373 -23.29 13.86 -9.22
CA GLY A 373 -24.65 14.41 -9.25
C GLY A 373 -24.94 15.24 -10.50
N ALA A 374 -23.99 16.07 -10.93
CA ALA A 374 -24.09 16.84 -12.17
C ALA A 374 -24.12 15.90 -13.39
N LEU A 375 -23.26 14.89 -13.44
CA LEU A 375 -23.27 13.88 -14.51
C LEU A 375 -24.61 13.15 -14.59
N ARG A 376 -25.15 12.72 -13.45
CA ARG A 376 -26.47 12.08 -13.37
C ARG A 376 -27.58 12.97 -13.93
N GLN A 377 -27.54 14.27 -13.62
CA GLN A 377 -28.50 15.24 -14.15
C GLN A 377 -28.36 15.41 -15.67
N GLN A 378 -27.13 15.48 -16.19
CA GLN A 378 -26.88 15.53 -17.64
C GLN A 378 -27.41 14.27 -18.35
N TYR A 379 -27.20 13.07 -17.77
CA TYR A 379 -27.79 11.83 -18.30
C TYR A 379 -29.33 11.87 -18.31
N ALA A 380 -29.94 12.40 -17.25
CA ALA A 380 -31.39 12.55 -17.20
C ALA A 380 -31.91 13.55 -18.25
N GLN A 381 -31.19 14.65 -18.51
CA GLN A 381 -31.54 15.65 -19.52
C GLN A 381 -31.37 15.10 -20.95
N ALA A 382 -30.24 14.45 -21.23
CA ALA A 382 -29.98 13.81 -22.52
C ALA A 382 -31.03 12.75 -22.86
N ALA A 383 -31.47 11.95 -21.87
CA ALA A 383 -32.55 10.99 -22.06
C ALA A 383 -33.92 11.65 -22.29
N GLN A 384 -34.15 12.90 -21.85
CA GLN A 384 -35.40 13.63 -22.17
C GLN A 384 -35.46 14.12 -23.62
N ALA A 385 -34.29 14.39 -24.23
CA ALA A 385 -34.19 14.82 -25.63
C ALA A 385 -34.72 13.75 -26.61
N ARG A 386 -34.80 12.49 -26.16
CA ARG A 386 -35.22 11.33 -26.97
C ARG A 386 -36.58 10.81 -26.49
N PRO A 387 -37.64 10.81 -27.34
CA PRO A 387 -38.98 10.43 -26.92
C PRO A 387 -39.09 9.02 -26.32
N PHE A 388 -38.26 8.08 -26.77
CA PHE A 388 -38.26 6.68 -26.33
C PHE A 388 -37.53 6.46 -25.00
N ASP A 389 -36.73 7.43 -24.53
CA ASP A 389 -35.87 7.28 -23.34
C ASP A 389 -36.42 8.05 -22.11
N ARG A 390 -37.63 8.61 -22.20
CA ARG A 390 -38.23 9.43 -21.13
C ARG A 390 -38.44 8.68 -19.81
N GLU A 391 -38.75 7.39 -19.85
CA GLU A 391 -38.85 6.57 -18.65
C GLU A 391 -37.49 6.46 -17.95
N GLN A 392 -36.42 6.30 -18.75
CA GLN A 392 -35.04 6.20 -18.28
C GLN A 392 -34.55 7.54 -17.70
N ALA A 393 -34.94 8.67 -18.30
CA ALA A 393 -34.70 9.99 -17.73
C ALA A 393 -35.30 10.14 -16.31
N GLY A 394 -36.56 9.71 -16.15
CA GLY A 394 -37.24 9.70 -14.86
C GLY A 394 -36.61 8.73 -13.85
N ALA A 395 -35.99 7.64 -14.31
CA ALA A 395 -35.23 6.74 -13.47
C ALA A 395 -33.94 7.42 -12.97
N TYR A 396 -33.12 7.97 -13.87
CA TYR A 396 -31.86 8.65 -13.50
C TYR A 396 -32.09 9.84 -12.55
N ALA A 397 -33.15 10.62 -12.74
CA ALA A 397 -33.47 11.74 -11.88
C ALA A 397 -33.77 11.33 -10.42
N ARG A 398 -34.32 10.12 -10.20
CA ARG A 398 -34.69 9.60 -8.88
C ARG A 398 -33.59 8.77 -8.21
N MET A 399 -32.60 8.31 -8.96
CA MET A 399 -31.47 7.54 -8.41
C MET A 399 -30.58 8.41 -7.52
N SER A 400 -30.01 7.81 -6.48
CA SER A 400 -28.87 8.39 -5.79
C SER A 400 -27.65 8.41 -6.72
N ASN A 401 -26.69 9.30 -6.46
CA ASN A 401 -25.47 9.39 -7.26
C ASN A 401 -24.69 8.05 -7.25
N GLN A 402 -24.69 7.36 -6.11
CA GLN A 402 -24.11 6.02 -6.01
C GLN A 402 -24.84 5.00 -6.87
N ALA A 403 -26.18 4.94 -6.80
CA ALA A 403 -26.95 4.01 -7.60
C ALA A 403 -26.76 4.26 -9.10
N PHE A 404 -26.70 5.54 -9.49
CA PHE A 404 -26.39 5.94 -10.85
C PHE A 404 -24.99 5.49 -11.29
N ALA A 405 -23.94 5.72 -10.49
CA ALA A 405 -22.58 5.29 -10.84
C ALA A 405 -22.47 3.76 -11.00
N LEU A 406 -23.15 2.99 -10.15
CA LEU A 406 -23.21 1.53 -10.24
C LEU A 406 -23.94 1.05 -11.51
N ASP A 407 -25.06 1.70 -11.85
CA ASP A 407 -25.81 1.41 -13.07
C ASP A 407 -25.00 1.77 -14.32
N LEU A 408 -24.31 2.91 -14.29
CA LEU A 408 -23.41 3.34 -15.35
C LEU A 408 -22.33 2.30 -15.59
N ALA A 409 -21.62 1.85 -14.55
CA ALA A 409 -20.56 0.84 -14.67
C ALA A 409 -21.07 -0.52 -15.20
N ARG A 410 -22.31 -0.88 -14.89
CA ARG A 410 -22.93 -2.14 -15.32
C ARG A 410 -23.39 -2.10 -16.77
N THR A 411 -23.87 -0.97 -17.25
CA THR A 411 -24.64 -0.89 -18.50
C THR A 411 -23.82 -0.51 -19.73
N LEU A 412 -22.48 -0.59 -19.73
CA LEU A 412 -21.62 -0.08 -20.83
C LEU A 412 -21.48 -0.96 -22.08
N GLY A 413 -22.30 -2.02 -22.21
CA GLY A 413 -22.33 -2.84 -23.42
C GLY A 413 -21.17 -3.82 -23.59
N ASN A 414 -20.46 -4.17 -22.51
CA ASN A 414 -19.30 -5.08 -22.49
C ASN A 414 -18.14 -4.59 -23.36
N SER A 415 -17.89 -3.28 -23.38
CA SER A 415 -16.80 -2.68 -24.15
C SER A 415 -16.17 -1.52 -23.39
N PRO A 416 -14.83 -1.38 -23.42
CA PRO A 416 -14.15 -0.22 -22.86
C PRO A 416 -14.46 1.07 -23.64
N HIS A 417 -14.95 0.99 -24.89
CA HIS A 417 -15.37 2.14 -25.71
C HIS A 417 -16.77 2.65 -25.37
N GLY A 418 -17.63 1.77 -24.83
CA GLY A 418 -19.03 2.10 -24.60
C GLY A 418 -19.23 3.28 -23.65
N LEU A 419 -18.32 3.47 -22.69
CA LEU A 419 -18.37 4.63 -21.81
C LEU A 419 -17.96 5.93 -22.52
N SER A 420 -16.87 5.94 -23.30
CA SER A 420 -16.43 7.16 -23.99
C SER A 420 -17.47 7.67 -24.99
N GLU A 421 -18.12 6.76 -25.72
CA GLU A 421 -19.22 7.11 -26.65
C GLU A 421 -20.42 7.66 -25.90
N ARG A 422 -20.82 7.02 -24.79
CA ARG A 422 -21.94 7.50 -23.97
C ARG A 422 -21.68 8.87 -23.35
N LEU A 423 -20.47 9.11 -22.85
CA LEU A 423 -20.11 10.42 -22.31
C LEU A 423 -20.19 11.49 -23.39
N LEU A 424 -19.73 11.21 -24.61
CA LEU A 424 -19.88 12.14 -25.74
C LEU A 424 -21.35 12.40 -26.09
N HIS A 425 -22.16 11.35 -26.20
CA HIS A 425 -23.59 11.50 -26.50
C HIS A 425 -24.32 12.30 -25.43
N VAL A 426 -24.03 12.05 -24.15
CA VAL A 426 -24.61 12.82 -23.05
C VAL A 426 -24.14 14.26 -23.08
N ALA A 427 -22.85 14.52 -23.34
CA ALA A 427 -22.36 15.88 -23.49
C ALA A 427 -23.09 16.62 -24.64
N ALA A 428 -23.29 15.97 -25.79
CA ALA A 428 -23.92 16.55 -26.97
C ALA A 428 -25.43 16.80 -26.81
N ASP A 429 -26.13 15.96 -26.04
CA ASP A 429 -27.59 16.03 -25.87
C ASP A 429 -28.02 16.63 -24.51
N ALA A 430 -27.07 17.06 -23.66
CA ALA A 430 -27.33 17.54 -22.29
C ALA A 430 -28.14 18.84 -22.22
N ASP A 431 -28.22 19.63 -23.29
CA ASP A 431 -29.06 20.82 -23.38
C ASP A 431 -30.55 20.49 -23.70
N GLY A 432 -30.87 19.20 -23.85
CA GLY A 432 -32.22 18.72 -24.16
C GLY A 432 -32.57 18.78 -25.65
N ALA A 433 -31.62 19.15 -26.52
CA ALA A 433 -31.76 19.09 -27.96
C ALA A 433 -30.79 18.05 -28.55
N PRO A 434 -31.22 17.24 -29.54
CA PRO A 434 -30.29 16.35 -30.21
C PRO A 434 -29.23 17.17 -30.94
N SER A 435 -27.95 16.82 -30.75
CA SER A 435 -26.80 17.48 -31.42
C SER A 435 -26.67 18.99 -31.15
N GLY A 436 -26.97 19.40 -29.92
CA GLY A 436 -26.70 20.75 -29.41
C GLY A 436 -25.19 21.05 -29.23
N ALA A 437 -24.87 22.23 -28.70
CA ALA A 437 -23.49 22.53 -28.33
C ALA A 437 -23.10 21.65 -27.12
N PRO A 438 -22.00 20.90 -27.17
CA PRO A 438 -21.68 19.93 -26.13
C PRO A 438 -21.51 20.62 -24.77
N THR A 439 -22.28 20.19 -23.79
CA THR A 439 -22.10 20.59 -22.40
C THR A 439 -20.98 19.77 -21.80
N ARG A 440 -19.96 20.45 -21.27
CA ARG A 440 -18.80 19.80 -20.65
C ARG A 440 -19.24 18.88 -19.49
N ILE A 441 -18.75 17.66 -19.52
CA ILE A 441 -18.76 16.78 -18.34
C ILE A 441 -17.61 17.21 -17.42
N ASP A 442 -17.92 17.54 -16.17
CA ASP A 442 -16.92 17.91 -15.19
C ASP A 442 -16.38 16.67 -14.48
N ALA A 443 -15.13 16.35 -14.76
CA ALA A 443 -14.39 15.23 -14.18
C ALA A 443 -12.94 15.65 -13.98
N ASP A 444 -12.38 15.28 -12.84
CA ASP A 444 -10.94 15.38 -12.62
C ASP A 444 -10.26 14.22 -13.35
N ILE A 445 -9.05 14.44 -13.88
CA ILE A 445 -8.30 13.41 -14.57
C ILE A 445 -7.02 13.12 -13.79
N ASP A 446 -6.87 11.87 -13.37
CA ASP A 446 -5.55 11.37 -13.02
C ASP A 446 -4.84 10.96 -14.30
N SER A 447 -3.89 11.78 -14.70
CA SER A 447 -2.96 11.52 -15.80
C SER A 447 -1.61 12.12 -15.46
N PRO A 448 -0.49 11.52 -15.90
CA PRO A 448 0.84 12.10 -15.69
C PRO A 448 0.93 13.54 -16.23
N ALA A 449 0.25 13.86 -17.32
CA ALA A 449 0.14 15.23 -17.87
C ALA A 449 -0.79 16.15 -17.05
N ALA A 450 -1.92 15.64 -16.53
CA ALA A 450 -2.83 16.43 -15.67
C ALA A 450 -2.21 16.78 -14.31
N LYS A 451 -1.30 15.92 -13.78
CA LYS A 451 -0.46 16.25 -12.62
C LYS A 451 0.54 17.39 -12.90
N ALA A 452 0.97 17.59 -14.15
CA ALA A 452 1.82 18.70 -14.56
C ALA A 452 1.01 20.00 -14.79
N ALA A 453 -0.19 19.90 -15.36
CA ALA A 453 -1.06 21.06 -15.62
C ALA A 453 -1.79 21.59 -14.37
N ALA A 454 -2.18 20.72 -13.43
CA ALA A 454 -2.77 21.11 -12.15
C ALA A 454 -1.81 21.91 -11.25
N ALA A 455 -0.50 21.93 -11.56
CA ALA A 455 0.47 22.80 -10.92
C ALA A 455 0.37 24.28 -11.36
N THR A 456 -0.48 24.63 -12.34
CA THR A 456 -0.52 25.98 -12.92
C THR A 456 -1.90 26.66 -12.96
N ARG A 457 -2.99 26.04 -12.49
CA ARG A 457 -4.30 26.74 -12.39
C ARG A 457 -4.75 26.95 -10.97
N THR A 458 -4.90 28.23 -10.64
CA THR A 458 -5.46 28.80 -9.41
C THR A 458 -6.76 28.12 -8.99
N ALA A 459 -6.71 27.40 -7.87
CA ALA A 459 -7.87 26.93 -7.12
C ALA A 459 -8.17 27.88 -5.94
N PRO A 460 -9.44 28.05 -5.56
CA PRO A 460 -9.87 29.01 -4.55
C PRO A 460 -9.43 28.67 -3.12
N THR A 461 -9.43 29.73 -2.31
CA THR A 461 -9.00 29.92 -0.91
C THR A 461 -9.37 28.80 0.08
N ASN A 462 -8.55 27.76 0.16
CA ASN A 462 -7.95 27.22 1.39
C ASN A 462 -6.90 26.14 1.01
N ALA A 463 -6.05 26.47 0.04
CA ALA A 463 -4.87 25.69 -0.26
C ALA A 463 -3.81 25.93 0.84
N PRO A 464 -3.02 24.91 1.22
CA PRO A 464 -1.91 25.09 2.14
C PRO A 464 -0.95 26.15 1.59
N SER A 465 -0.74 27.23 2.34
CA SER A 465 0.09 28.38 1.93
C SER A 465 1.52 27.94 1.62
N ASP A 466 2.06 28.33 0.47
CA ASP A 466 3.41 27.92 0.05
C ASP A 466 4.48 28.79 0.74
N PRO A 467 5.54 28.22 1.35
CA PRO A 467 6.62 28.99 1.97
C PRO A 467 7.38 29.91 1.01
N ARG A 468 7.26 29.71 -0.30
CA ARG A 468 7.84 30.59 -1.31
C ARG A 468 7.00 31.85 -1.54
N ASP A 469 5.75 31.87 -1.10
CA ASP A 469 4.90 33.05 -1.11
C ASP A 469 5.39 34.07 -0.05
N PRO A 470 5.55 35.36 -0.39
CA PRO A 470 5.92 36.41 0.57
C PRO A 470 5.04 36.51 1.82
N THR A 471 3.80 36.03 1.75
CA THR A 471 2.82 36.07 2.85
C THR A 471 2.96 34.91 3.84
N HIS A 472 3.79 33.91 3.57
CA HIS A 472 3.96 32.75 4.44
C HIS A 472 4.88 33.06 5.65
N PRO A 473 4.55 32.57 6.87
CA PRO A 473 5.36 32.84 8.07
C PRO A 473 6.82 32.39 7.96
N ASP A 474 7.09 31.30 7.24
CA ASP A 474 8.44 30.78 7.03
C ASP A 474 9.14 31.32 5.76
N HIS A 475 8.57 32.32 5.07
CA HIS A 475 9.13 32.85 3.82
C HIS A 475 10.58 33.36 3.96
N ALA A 476 10.89 34.00 5.08
CA ALA A 476 12.23 34.49 5.34
C ALA A 476 13.25 33.33 5.41
N MET A 477 12.88 32.23 6.06
CA MET A 477 13.75 31.05 6.20
C MET A 477 13.86 30.28 4.89
N GLN A 478 12.78 30.18 4.11
CA GLN A 478 12.80 29.63 2.74
C GLN A 478 13.82 30.37 1.86
N ARG A 479 13.76 31.71 1.84
CA ARG A 479 14.73 32.53 1.08
C ARG A 479 16.17 32.37 1.55
N MET A 480 16.40 32.15 2.84
CA MET A 480 17.74 31.92 3.38
C MET A 480 18.34 30.60 2.89
N ILE A 481 17.51 29.56 2.76
CA ILE A 481 17.91 28.25 2.19
C ILE A 481 18.16 28.39 0.69
N ASP A 482 17.21 28.96 -0.05
CA ASP A 482 17.29 29.12 -1.50
C ASP A 482 18.57 29.87 -1.91
N ALA A 483 18.96 30.90 -1.16
CA ALA A 483 20.17 31.68 -1.42
C ALA A 483 21.49 30.93 -1.15
N ARG A 484 21.46 29.84 -0.38
CA ARG A 484 22.66 29.09 0.07
C ARG A 484 22.73 27.68 -0.49
N LEU A 485 21.66 27.17 -1.08
CA LEU A 485 21.59 25.83 -1.66
C LEU A 485 22.21 25.82 -3.06
N THR A 486 23.26 25.02 -3.25
CA THR A 486 23.96 24.88 -4.54
C THR A 486 24.14 23.39 -4.91
N PRO A 487 23.68 22.94 -6.10
CA PRO A 487 22.87 23.67 -7.07
C PRO A 487 21.48 24.02 -6.52
N ALA A 488 20.86 25.07 -7.07
CA ALA A 488 19.52 25.48 -6.66
C ALA A 488 18.49 24.40 -7.00
N ASP A 489 17.72 23.98 -5.99
CA ASP A 489 16.65 23.00 -6.12
C ASP A 489 15.49 23.40 -5.19
N PRO A 490 14.36 23.87 -5.75
CA PRO A 490 13.22 24.34 -4.95
C PRO A 490 12.58 23.24 -4.09
N GLN A 491 12.60 21.97 -4.53
CA GLN A 491 12.01 20.87 -3.76
C GLN A 491 12.89 20.55 -2.55
N LEU A 492 14.20 20.45 -2.78
CA LEU A 492 15.18 20.24 -1.74
C LEU A 492 15.19 21.37 -0.71
N ALA A 493 15.03 22.62 -1.16
CA ALA A 493 14.97 23.78 -0.28
C ALA A 493 13.76 23.75 0.66
N THR A 494 12.56 23.49 0.13
CA THR A 494 11.33 23.40 0.95
C THR A 494 11.33 22.18 1.86
N HIS A 495 11.93 21.07 1.42
CA HIS A 495 12.08 19.89 2.27
C HIS A 495 13.08 20.11 3.41
N LEU A 496 14.17 20.85 3.14
CA LEU A 496 15.14 21.26 4.15
C LEU A 496 14.53 22.25 5.15
N LEU A 497 13.66 23.16 4.68
CA LEU A 497 12.89 24.06 5.54
C LEU A 497 12.00 23.28 6.52
N LEU A 498 11.27 22.28 6.03
CA LEU A 498 10.44 21.42 6.86
C LEU A 498 11.27 20.70 7.94
N ALA A 499 12.42 20.14 7.56
CA ALA A 499 13.33 19.49 8.51
C ALA A 499 13.85 20.49 9.55
N ALA A 500 14.23 21.70 9.14
CA ALA A 500 14.68 22.76 10.04
C ALA A 500 13.60 23.13 11.08
N ARG A 501 12.33 23.23 10.66
CA ARG A 501 11.22 23.55 11.56
C ARG A 501 10.90 22.42 12.53
N ARG A 502 10.99 21.15 12.10
CA ARG A 502 10.83 19.97 12.98
C ARG A 502 11.90 19.89 14.06
N GLU A 503 13.14 20.19 13.71
CA GLU A 503 14.27 20.25 14.65
C GLU A 503 14.28 21.55 15.47
N GLY A 504 13.27 22.41 15.29
CA GLY A 504 13.04 23.63 16.05
C GLY A 504 14.02 24.77 15.74
N LEU A 505 14.65 24.76 14.57
CA LEU A 505 15.49 25.88 14.12
C LEU A 505 14.61 27.12 13.89
N THR A 506 15.13 28.27 14.31
CA THR A 506 14.45 29.57 14.17
C THR A 506 15.10 30.47 13.13
N ARG A 507 16.30 30.12 12.67
CA ARG A 507 17.03 30.73 11.55
C ARG A 507 18.00 29.72 10.93
N ILE A 508 18.52 30.02 9.75
CA ILE A 508 19.51 29.18 9.05
C ILE A 508 20.73 30.03 8.70
N ASP A 509 21.86 29.74 9.33
CA ASP A 509 23.11 30.46 9.13
C ASP A 509 23.93 29.84 7.98
N HIS A 510 23.95 28.50 7.88
CA HIS A 510 24.66 27.76 6.82
C HIS A 510 23.82 26.62 6.20
N VAL A 511 24.03 26.36 4.91
CA VAL A 511 23.56 25.15 4.22
C VAL A 511 24.78 24.40 3.71
N LEU A 512 24.93 23.13 4.12
CA LEU A 512 26.11 22.31 3.80
C LEU A 512 25.68 21.01 3.13
N ARG A 513 26.47 20.50 2.20
CA ARG A 513 26.24 19.21 1.54
C ARG A 513 27.41 18.27 1.82
N ASN A 514 27.13 17.00 2.07
CA ASN A 514 28.18 15.97 2.20
C ASN A 514 28.24 15.07 0.96
N ASP A 515 29.31 14.28 0.86
CA ASP A 515 29.57 13.39 -0.28
C ASP A 515 28.56 12.23 -0.38
N ALA A 516 27.85 11.93 0.71
CA ALA A 516 26.79 10.92 0.75
C ALA A 516 25.43 11.46 0.26
N GLY A 517 25.36 12.68 -0.25
CA GLY A 517 24.14 13.27 -0.82
C GLY A 517 23.19 13.91 0.20
N ARG A 518 23.58 14.05 1.47
CA ARG A 518 22.79 14.75 2.50
C ARG A 518 23.05 16.25 2.46
N VAL A 519 21.99 17.01 2.71
CA VAL A 519 22.03 18.47 2.85
C VAL A 519 21.62 18.84 4.27
N PHE A 520 22.40 19.71 4.90
CA PHE A 520 22.27 20.15 6.29
C PHE A 520 21.91 21.63 6.33
N ALA A 521 20.93 21.99 7.16
CA ALA A 521 20.67 23.35 7.59
C ALA A 521 21.26 23.52 8.99
N VAL A 522 22.10 24.52 9.17
CA VAL A 522 22.83 24.77 10.42
C VAL A 522 22.48 26.16 10.96
N GLN A 523 22.11 26.21 12.23
CA GLN A 523 21.97 27.41 13.03
C GLN A 523 23.18 27.52 13.97
N GLY A 524 23.89 28.64 13.91
CA GLY A 524 25.18 28.88 14.57
C GLY A 524 26.39 28.54 13.70
N ASP A 525 27.58 28.71 14.26
CA ASP A 525 28.84 28.33 13.61
C ASP A 525 28.92 26.79 13.43
N PRO A 526 29.19 26.27 12.22
CA PRO A 526 29.32 24.83 11.96
C PRO A 526 30.37 24.12 12.83
N MET A 527 31.36 24.85 13.35
CA MET A 527 32.41 24.32 14.22
C MET A 527 32.11 24.48 15.72
N SER A 528 31.04 25.19 16.09
CA SER A 528 30.62 25.33 17.48
C SER A 528 29.99 24.04 18.03
N ALA A 529 30.12 23.82 19.34
CA ALA A 529 29.42 22.76 20.07
C ALA A 529 27.92 23.05 20.22
N ASP A 530 27.53 24.33 20.22
CA ASP A 530 26.15 24.78 20.44
C ASP A 530 25.34 24.89 19.14
N LYS A 531 25.88 24.35 18.03
CA LYS A 531 25.18 24.37 16.73
C LYS A 531 23.91 23.51 16.78
N ARG A 532 22.86 23.98 16.09
CA ARG A 532 21.66 23.18 15.85
C ARG A 532 21.60 22.83 14.38
N THR A 533 21.36 21.56 14.07
CA THR A 533 21.41 21.05 12.71
C THR A 533 20.16 20.27 12.38
N ALA A 534 19.60 20.52 11.21
CA ALA A 534 18.63 19.65 10.56
C ALA A 534 19.22 19.12 9.26
N TYR A 535 18.80 17.94 8.82
CA TYR A 535 19.29 17.39 7.56
C TYR A 535 18.20 16.69 6.76
N VAL A 536 18.42 16.61 5.45
CA VAL A 536 17.61 15.85 4.50
C VAL A 536 18.53 15.08 3.57
N ASP A 537 18.06 13.92 3.13
CA ASP A 537 18.70 13.22 2.02
C ASP A 537 18.19 13.84 0.71
N ALA A 538 19.11 14.24 -0.19
CA ALA A 538 18.71 14.88 -1.43
C ALA A 538 17.86 13.97 -2.32
N GLN A 539 18.12 12.66 -2.36
CA GLN A 539 17.33 11.72 -3.16
C GLN A 539 15.91 11.57 -2.62
N VAL A 540 15.76 11.54 -1.29
CA VAL A 540 14.43 11.50 -0.63
C VAL A 540 13.67 12.80 -0.85
N ALA A 541 14.36 13.94 -0.77
CA ALA A 541 13.75 15.24 -1.00
C ALA A 541 13.28 15.43 -2.45
N THR A 542 14.01 14.90 -3.44
CA THR A 542 13.57 14.93 -4.85
C THR A 542 12.42 13.94 -5.13
N ALA A 543 12.37 12.80 -4.43
CA ALA A 543 11.30 11.81 -4.58
C ALA A 543 10.00 12.18 -3.84
N THR A 544 10.08 13.07 -2.85
CA THR A 544 8.91 13.55 -2.10
C THR A 544 8.20 14.68 -2.85
N PRO A 545 6.90 14.56 -3.15
CA PRO A 545 6.15 15.63 -3.80
C PRO A 545 6.17 16.92 -2.98
N LEU A 546 6.44 18.06 -3.64
CA LEU A 546 6.53 19.37 -2.98
C LEU A 546 5.27 19.71 -2.17
N GLN A 547 4.07 19.39 -2.69
CA GLN A 547 2.81 19.63 -1.98
C GLN A 547 2.73 18.90 -0.63
N ASP A 548 3.35 17.73 -0.48
CA ASP A 548 3.34 17.00 0.79
C ASP A 548 4.24 17.70 1.83
N SER A 549 5.40 18.20 1.42
CA SER A 549 6.26 19.02 2.30
C SER A 549 5.58 20.33 2.71
N VAL A 550 4.87 20.98 1.78
CA VAL A 550 4.10 22.21 2.06
C VAL A 550 2.92 21.92 2.99
N ARG A 551 2.19 20.81 2.81
CA ARG A 551 1.09 20.41 3.70
C ARG A 551 1.60 20.13 5.11
N GLN A 552 2.72 19.43 5.24
CA GLN A 552 3.34 19.11 6.53
C GLN A 552 3.88 20.36 7.24
N LEU A 553 4.46 21.31 6.50
CA LEU A 553 4.94 22.58 7.04
C LEU A 553 3.78 23.44 7.58
N ASN A 554 2.68 23.52 6.84
CA ASN A 554 1.48 24.23 7.28
C ASN A 554 0.84 23.61 8.53
N ALA A 555 0.83 22.27 8.63
CA ALA A 555 0.35 21.58 9.83
C ALA A 555 1.19 21.95 11.07
N LEU A 556 2.53 22.04 10.93
CA LEU A 556 3.43 22.45 12.02
C LEU A 556 3.15 23.90 12.48
N ASN A 557 2.91 24.81 11.53
CA ASN A 557 2.59 26.20 11.85
C ASN A 557 1.21 26.35 12.51
N ALA A 558 0.21 25.58 12.08
CA ALA A 558 -1.12 25.57 12.70
C ALA A 558 -1.06 25.08 14.16
N MET A 559 -0.28 24.04 14.43
CA MET A 559 -0.06 23.54 15.80
C MET A 559 0.65 24.59 16.67
N ALA A 560 1.68 25.26 16.16
CA ALA A 560 2.40 26.30 16.88
C ALA A 560 1.51 27.53 17.21
N GLN A 561 0.61 27.91 16.29
CA GLN A 561 -0.35 28.99 16.52
C GLN A 561 -1.40 28.61 17.58
N GLN A 562 -1.90 27.36 17.57
CA GLN A 562 -2.83 26.88 18.60
C GLN A 562 -2.18 26.86 19.99
N SER A 563 -0.91 26.44 20.10
CA SER A 563 -0.17 26.47 21.36
C SER A 563 0.07 27.91 21.86
N ALA A 564 0.34 28.87 20.96
CA ALA A 564 0.51 30.27 21.33
C ALA A 564 -0.80 30.94 21.80
N VAL A 565 -1.94 30.60 21.17
CA VAL A 565 -3.26 31.10 21.58
C VAL A 565 -3.69 30.51 22.93
N ALA A 566 -3.41 29.23 23.18
CA ALA A 566 -3.67 28.60 24.48
C ALA A 566 -2.81 29.23 25.61
N ALA A 567 -1.52 29.46 25.37
CA ALA A 567 -0.64 30.12 26.33
C ALA A 567 -1.01 31.59 26.60
N ALA A 568 -1.53 32.31 25.59
CA ALA A 568 -2.02 33.68 25.75
C ALA A 568 -3.34 33.75 26.54
N GLN A 569 -4.19 32.73 26.50
CA GLN A 569 -5.45 32.66 27.24
C GLN A 569 -5.27 32.29 28.72
N GLU A 570 -4.17 31.64 29.10
CA GLU A 570 -3.86 31.30 30.50
C GLU A 570 -3.16 32.44 31.29
N THR A 571 -2.81 33.56 30.65
CA THR A 571 -2.05 34.66 31.28
C THR A 571 -2.87 35.94 31.56
N PRO A 572 -4.12 35.85 32.05
CA PRO A 572 -4.61 36.88 32.97
C PRO A 572 -5.46 36.31 34.13
N ALA A 573 -4.92 35.40 34.95
CA ALA A 573 -5.56 35.01 36.22
C ALA A 573 -4.65 35.06 37.45
N ALA A 574 -3.33 35.26 37.29
CA ALA A 574 -2.37 35.23 38.40
C ALA A 574 -1.95 36.61 38.95
N ALA A 575 -2.42 37.73 38.38
CA ALA A 575 -2.00 39.09 38.78
C ALA A 575 -3.00 39.85 39.68
N GLN A 576 -4.10 39.24 40.13
CA GLN A 576 -5.14 39.93 40.95
C GLN A 576 -5.43 39.30 42.33
N ARG A 577 -4.48 38.57 42.92
CA ARG A 577 -4.54 38.25 44.36
C ARG A 577 -3.20 38.53 45.05
N ALA A 578 -3.02 39.79 45.44
CA ALA A 578 -2.18 40.16 46.57
C ALA A 578 -3.07 40.93 47.58
N PRO A 579 -2.89 40.72 48.90
CA PRO A 579 -3.89 41.03 49.92
C PRO A 579 -3.92 42.52 50.28
N ALA A 580 -5.12 43.03 50.58
CA ALA A 580 -5.31 44.32 51.20
C ALA A 580 -4.69 44.34 52.61
N ARG A 581 -4.03 45.46 52.91
CA ARG A 581 -3.53 45.83 54.22
C ARG A 581 -4.55 46.70 54.94
#